data_AF-A0A7S1AXH6-F1
#
_entry.id   AF-A0A7S1AXH6-F1
#
_cell.length_a   1.000
_cell.length_b   1.000
_cell.length_c   1.000
_cell.angle_alpha   90.00
_cell.angle_beta   90.00
_cell.angle_gamma   90.00
#
_symmetry.space_group_name_H-M   'P 1'
#
loop_
_entity.id
_entity.type
_entity.pdbx_description
1 polymer ?
#
loop_
_entity_poly.entity_id
_entity_poly.type
_entity_poly.pdbx_seq_one_letter_code
_entity_poly.pdbx_strand_id
1 'polypeptide(L)'
;AQGCSAQALSPFLPCEQPMVKIAVVATSASSLKGHPTGLWLEELAAPYYIFKEAGFDVILASIAGGPVPIDAGSMSGAFFTKPAKRFMHDGAAFSELCHSKRLADILVSELDAIFFTGGHGVVVDYVGNSVVKSAIETLYGAGKVV
;
A
#
# COMPACT_ATOMS: atom_id res chain seq x y z
N ALA A 1 57.82 -22.45 -20.96
CA ALA A 1 57.27 -22.48 -19.60
C ALA A 1 57.13 -21.04 -19.11
N GLN A 2 55.91 -20.56 -18.96
CA GLN A 2 55.47 -19.50 -18.03
C GLN A 2 53.99 -19.27 -18.34
N GLY A 3 53.17 -19.93 -17.52
CA GLY A 3 51.73 -19.76 -17.53
C GLY A 3 51.36 -18.44 -16.88
N CYS A 4 50.40 -17.75 -17.47
CA CYS A 4 49.64 -16.70 -16.79
C CYS A 4 48.19 -17.19 -16.79
N SER A 5 47.80 -17.87 -15.70
CA SER A 5 46.41 -18.27 -15.46
C SER A 5 45.63 -17.03 -15.05
N ALA A 6 44.76 -16.54 -15.93
CA ALA A 6 43.73 -15.59 -15.55
C ALA A 6 42.77 -16.30 -14.58
N GLN A 7 42.83 -15.91 -13.32
CA GLN A 7 41.92 -16.37 -12.27
C GLN A 7 40.48 -16.03 -12.67
N ALA A 8 39.62 -17.04 -12.62
CA ALA A 8 38.19 -16.87 -12.77
C ALA A 8 37.68 -15.89 -11.71
N LEU A 9 37.10 -14.77 -12.16
CA LEU A 9 36.32 -13.88 -11.31
C LEU A 9 35.11 -14.69 -10.80
N SER A 10 35.10 -14.98 -9.50
CA SER A 10 33.95 -15.58 -8.82
C SER A 10 32.72 -14.68 -9.03
N PRO A 11 31.57 -15.20 -9.48
CA PRO A 11 30.34 -14.43 -9.46
C PRO A 11 29.93 -14.29 -8.00
N PHE A 12 30.20 -13.13 -7.39
CA PHE A 12 29.50 -12.75 -6.18
C PHE A 12 28.00 -12.78 -6.53
N LEU A 13 27.32 -13.82 -6.05
CA LEU A 13 25.86 -13.88 -6.05
C LEU A 13 25.39 -12.59 -5.35
N PRO A 14 24.48 -11.81 -5.97
CA PRO A 14 23.94 -10.65 -5.30
C PRO A 14 23.27 -11.13 -4.01
N CYS A 15 23.65 -10.53 -2.89
CA CYS A 15 22.95 -10.72 -1.62
C CYS A 15 21.49 -10.32 -1.87
N GLU A 16 20.58 -11.29 -1.94
CA GLU A 16 19.14 -11.02 -1.98
C GLU A 16 18.80 -10.22 -0.72
N GLN A 17 18.74 -8.90 -0.86
CA GLN A 17 18.20 -8.05 0.19
C GLN A 17 16.74 -8.46 0.35
N PRO A 18 16.28 -8.75 1.58
CA PRO A 18 14.88 -9.09 1.79
C PRO A 18 14.00 -7.95 1.27
N MET A 19 13.04 -8.29 0.42
CA MET A 19 12.14 -7.33 -0.21
C MET A 19 11.27 -6.67 0.87
N VAL A 20 11.38 -5.36 1.02
CA VAL A 20 10.61 -4.59 2.01
C VAL A 20 9.12 -4.73 1.69
N LYS A 21 8.32 -5.16 2.68
CA LYS A 21 6.89 -5.44 2.52
C LYS A 21 6.04 -4.36 3.18
N ILE A 22 5.18 -3.70 2.40
CA ILE A 22 4.36 -2.58 2.85
C ILE A 22 2.89 -2.87 2.59
N ALA A 23 2.04 -2.71 3.61
CA ALA A 23 0.59 -2.67 3.40
C ALA A 23 0.12 -1.22 3.25
N VAL A 24 -0.49 -0.88 2.11
CA VAL A 24 -1.18 0.39 1.89
C VAL A 24 -2.66 0.14 2.15
N VAL A 25 -3.18 0.73 3.22
CA VAL A 25 -4.53 0.47 3.74
C VAL A 25 -5.47 1.60 3.37
N ALA A 26 -6.63 1.24 2.82
CA ALA A 26 -7.73 2.14 2.51
C ALA A 26 -8.97 1.86 3.36
N THR A 27 -9.84 2.87 3.45
CA THR A 27 -11.20 2.71 3.97
C THR A 27 -12.02 1.75 3.10
N SER A 28 -13.04 1.14 3.70
CA SER A 28 -14.12 0.43 3.02
C SER A 28 -15.45 1.18 3.14
N ALA A 29 -15.50 2.33 3.82
CA ALA A 29 -16.71 3.11 4.00
C ALA A 29 -16.98 4.04 2.81
N SER A 30 -18.21 3.97 2.28
CA SER A 30 -18.66 4.78 1.14
C SER A 30 -19.55 5.96 1.50
N SER A 31 -19.86 6.15 2.80
CA SER A 31 -20.69 7.24 3.28
C SER A 31 -20.31 7.72 4.67
N LEU A 32 -20.27 9.04 4.86
CA LEU A 32 -20.14 9.69 6.15
C LEU A 32 -21.37 10.55 6.41
N LYS A 33 -22.17 10.20 7.42
CA LYS A 33 -23.42 10.91 7.78
C LYS A 33 -24.38 11.11 6.61
N GLY A 34 -24.46 10.13 5.70
CA GLY A 34 -25.33 10.18 4.51
C GLY A 34 -24.72 10.89 3.29
N HIS A 35 -23.54 11.51 3.42
CA HIS A 35 -22.82 12.04 2.26
C HIS A 35 -21.94 10.96 1.63
N PRO A 36 -21.96 10.76 0.30
CA PRO A 36 -21.05 9.85 -0.38
C PRO A 36 -19.60 10.25 -0.17
N THR A 37 -18.72 9.28 0.09
CA THR A 37 -17.27 9.48 0.24
C THR A 37 -16.53 8.15 0.01
N GLY A 38 -15.24 8.11 0.35
CA GLY A 38 -14.40 6.93 0.27
C GLY A 38 -12.94 7.30 0.47
N LEU A 39 -12.08 6.53 -0.19
CA LEU A 39 -10.67 6.81 -0.35
C LEU A 39 -10.46 8.12 -1.13
N TRP A 40 -9.53 8.96 -0.67
CA TRP A 40 -9.00 10.04 -1.49
C TRP A 40 -7.90 9.51 -2.41
N LEU A 41 -8.18 9.37 -3.71
CA LEU A 41 -7.39 8.52 -4.63
C LEU A 41 -5.90 8.85 -4.69
N GLU A 42 -5.53 10.14 -4.72
CA GLU A 42 -4.11 10.54 -4.77
C GLU A 42 -3.31 10.04 -3.55
N GLU A 43 -3.94 9.99 -2.37
CA GLU A 43 -3.29 9.54 -1.14
C GLU A 43 -2.98 8.04 -1.15
N LEU A 44 -3.56 7.28 -2.08
CA LEU A 44 -3.14 5.91 -2.38
C LEU A 44 -2.20 5.86 -3.58
N ALA A 45 -2.58 6.52 -4.68
CA ALA A 45 -1.89 6.38 -5.95
C ALA A 45 -0.44 6.87 -5.91
N ALA A 46 -0.19 8.04 -5.29
CA ALA A 46 1.16 8.58 -5.17
C ALA A 46 2.10 7.68 -4.35
N PRO A 47 1.79 7.29 -3.10
CA PRO A 47 2.66 6.39 -2.34
C PRO A 47 2.76 5.00 -2.96
N TYR A 48 1.67 4.46 -3.52
CA TYR A 48 1.71 3.16 -4.21
C TYR A 48 2.80 3.12 -5.29
N TYR A 49 2.82 4.10 -6.20
CA TYR A 49 3.83 4.12 -7.25
C TYR A 49 5.23 4.41 -6.72
N ILE A 50 5.39 5.29 -5.73
CA ILE A 50 6.70 5.55 -5.10
C ILE A 50 7.26 4.26 -4.49
N PHE A 51 6.45 3.48 -3.77
CA PHE A 51 6.89 2.23 -3.15
C PHE A 51 7.20 1.14 -4.20
N LYS A 52 6.36 0.99 -5.22
CA LYS A 52 6.61 0.03 -6.32
C LYS A 52 7.88 0.39 -7.09
N GLU A 53 8.11 1.68 -7.37
CA GLU A 53 9.31 2.17 -8.07
C GLU A 53 10.58 2.01 -7.22
N ALA A 54 10.45 2.01 -5.89
CA ALA A 54 11.53 1.66 -4.95
C ALA A 54 11.80 0.15 -4.84
N GLY A 55 11.01 -0.70 -5.51
CA GLY A 55 11.17 -2.15 -5.49
C GLY A 55 10.55 -2.85 -4.27
N PHE A 56 9.62 -2.21 -3.56
CA PHE A 56 8.95 -2.79 -2.40
C PHE A 56 7.80 -3.72 -2.81
N ASP A 57 7.54 -4.74 -1.99
CA ASP A 57 6.34 -5.57 -2.07
C ASP A 57 5.16 -4.80 -1.47
N VAL A 58 4.32 -4.21 -2.32
CA VAL A 58 3.17 -3.42 -1.90
C VAL A 58 1.91 -4.28 -1.91
N ILE A 59 1.25 -4.36 -0.76
CA ILE A 59 -0.06 -4.98 -0.60
C ILE A 59 -1.10 -3.88 -0.51
N LEU A 60 -2.05 -3.83 -1.44
CA LEU A 60 -3.26 -3.03 -1.28
C LEU A 60 -4.26 -3.75 -0.38
N ALA A 61 -4.64 -3.08 0.70
CA ALA A 61 -5.55 -3.60 1.71
C ALA A 61 -6.66 -2.61 2.01
N SER A 62 -7.76 -3.10 2.58
CA SER A 62 -8.81 -2.26 3.15
C SER A 62 -9.41 -2.89 4.40
N ILE A 63 -10.22 -2.14 5.14
CA ILE A 63 -10.81 -2.61 6.39
C ILE A 63 -11.64 -3.88 6.20
N ALA A 64 -12.50 -3.90 5.18
CA ALA A 64 -13.38 -5.04 4.87
C ALA A 64 -12.82 -5.97 3.78
N GLY A 65 -11.79 -5.53 3.04
CA GLY A 65 -11.34 -6.21 1.82
C GLY A 65 -12.29 -6.00 0.64
N GLY A 66 -11.92 -6.52 -0.52
CA GLY A 66 -12.71 -6.37 -1.74
C GLY A 66 -12.63 -4.94 -2.33
N PRO A 67 -13.69 -4.47 -3.01
CA PRO A 67 -13.63 -3.20 -3.73
C PRO A 67 -13.64 -2.00 -2.78
N VAL A 68 -12.65 -1.13 -2.94
CA VAL A 68 -12.53 0.11 -2.18
C VAL A 68 -13.38 1.23 -2.81
N PRO A 69 -14.29 1.87 -2.05
CA PRO A 69 -15.01 3.04 -2.55
C PRO A 69 -14.07 4.22 -2.71
N ILE A 70 -14.13 4.90 -3.86
CA ILE A 70 -13.34 6.11 -4.15
C ILE A 70 -14.22 7.33 -4.01
N ASP A 71 -13.74 8.35 -3.29
CA ASP A 71 -14.43 9.63 -3.20
C ASP A 71 -14.37 10.35 -4.56
N ALA A 72 -15.53 10.63 -5.16
CA ALA A 72 -15.62 11.28 -6.46
C ALA A 72 -14.96 12.67 -6.51
N GLY A 73 -14.90 13.37 -5.37
CA GLY A 73 -14.20 14.65 -5.24
C GLY A 73 -12.70 14.52 -5.52
N SER A 74 -12.11 13.38 -5.17
CA SER A 74 -10.68 13.10 -5.42
C SER A 74 -10.34 12.91 -6.90
N MET A 75 -11.35 12.73 -7.75
CA MET A 75 -11.20 12.60 -9.21
C MET A 75 -11.63 13.88 -9.97
N SER A 76 -11.77 15.01 -9.28
CA SER A 76 -12.26 16.26 -9.86
C SER A 76 -11.18 17.34 -9.96
N GLY A 77 -11.11 18.02 -11.11
CA GLY A 77 -10.27 19.21 -11.30
C GLY A 77 -8.79 18.99 -10.94
N ALA A 78 -8.27 19.85 -10.07
CA ALA A 78 -6.88 19.80 -9.60
C ALA A 78 -6.60 18.61 -8.66
N PHE A 79 -7.64 18.00 -8.06
CA PHE A 79 -7.48 16.82 -7.21
C PHE A 79 -7.22 15.55 -8.01
N PHE A 80 -7.62 15.51 -9.28
CA PHE A 80 -7.27 14.41 -10.17
C PHE A 80 -5.87 14.59 -10.76
N THR A 81 -4.90 14.41 -9.87
CA THR A 81 -3.45 14.51 -10.11
C THR A 81 -2.97 13.49 -11.15
N LYS A 82 -1.68 13.61 -11.52
CA LYS A 82 -1.03 12.67 -12.45
C LYS A 82 -0.96 11.24 -11.91
N PRO A 83 -0.58 10.96 -10.65
CA PRO A 83 -0.58 9.60 -10.12
C PRO A 83 -1.99 9.01 -10.03
N ALA A 84 -2.97 9.78 -9.56
CA ALA A 84 -4.38 9.34 -9.53
C ALA A 84 -4.90 8.97 -10.93
N LYS A 85 -4.61 9.79 -11.96
CA LYS A 85 -4.95 9.46 -13.36
C LYS A 85 -4.28 8.19 -13.83
N ARG A 86 -2.97 8.05 -13.57
CA ARG A 86 -2.21 6.82 -13.91
C ARG A 86 -2.87 5.61 -13.27
N PHE A 87 -3.22 5.70 -11.99
CA PHE A 87 -3.84 4.60 -11.23
C PHE A 87 -5.18 4.15 -11.84
N MET A 88 -6.06 5.09 -12.23
CA MET A 88 -7.34 4.76 -12.87
C MET A 88 -7.20 4.11 -14.25
N HIS A 89 -6.06 4.31 -14.92
CA HIS A 89 -5.77 3.72 -16.24
C HIS A 89 -4.82 2.52 -16.16
N ASP A 90 -4.32 2.18 -14.97
CA ASP A 90 -3.48 1.03 -14.71
C ASP A 90 -4.36 -0.14 -14.27
N GLY A 91 -4.74 -0.99 -15.23
CA GLY A 91 -5.66 -2.10 -14.98
C GLY A 91 -5.16 -3.09 -13.92
N ALA A 92 -3.84 -3.25 -13.75
CA ALA A 92 -3.28 -4.12 -12.73
C ALA A 92 -3.45 -3.49 -11.34
N ALA A 93 -2.98 -2.24 -11.16
CA ALA A 93 -3.10 -1.53 -9.89
C ALA A 93 -4.57 -1.34 -9.47
N PHE A 94 -5.44 -0.98 -10.42
CA PHE A 94 -6.87 -0.83 -10.15
C PHE A 94 -7.53 -2.18 -9.80
N SER A 95 -7.11 -3.28 -10.44
CA SER A 95 -7.58 -4.62 -10.08
C SER A 95 -7.18 -5.02 -8.67
N GLU A 96 -5.95 -4.70 -8.24
CA GLU A 96 -5.50 -4.91 -6.85
C GLU A 96 -6.37 -4.14 -5.86
N LEU A 97 -6.77 -2.91 -6.18
CA LEU A 97 -7.67 -2.11 -5.35
C LEU A 97 -9.10 -2.70 -5.31
N CYS A 98 -9.62 -3.18 -6.44
CA CYS A 98 -10.91 -3.86 -6.54
C CYS A 98 -10.96 -5.18 -5.75
N HIS A 99 -9.81 -5.83 -5.57
CA HIS A 99 -9.66 -7.09 -4.86
C HIS A 99 -8.75 -6.93 -3.63
N SER A 100 -8.84 -5.78 -2.96
CA SER A 100 -7.97 -5.45 -1.83
C SER A 100 -8.05 -6.52 -0.75
N LYS A 101 -6.92 -6.82 -0.11
CA LYS A 101 -6.92 -7.75 1.02
C LYS A 101 -7.64 -7.12 2.21
N ARG A 102 -8.40 -7.93 2.95
CA ARG A 102 -8.95 -7.49 4.24
C ARG A 102 -7.80 -7.33 5.23
N LEU A 103 -7.70 -6.19 5.91
CA LEU A 103 -6.62 -5.90 6.86
C LEU A 103 -6.49 -6.98 7.93
N ALA A 104 -7.62 -7.50 8.42
CA ALA A 104 -7.66 -8.56 9.42
C ALA A 104 -7.05 -9.90 8.98
N ASP A 105 -6.87 -10.11 7.67
CA ASP A 105 -6.32 -11.34 7.11
C ASP A 105 -4.82 -11.21 6.78
N ILE A 106 -4.24 -10.03 7.01
CA ILE A 106 -2.81 -9.78 6.80
C ILE A 106 -2.06 -10.14 8.07
N LEU A 107 -1.01 -10.95 7.93
CA LEU A 107 -0.07 -11.23 9.01
C LEU A 107 0.83 -10.01 9.23
N VAL A 108 0.36 -9.06 10.04
CA VAL A 108 1.00 -7.74 10.24
C VAL A 108 2.45 -7.85 10.72
N SER A 109 2.81 -8.88 11.48
CA SER A 109 4.18 -9.10 11.96
C SER A 109 5.22 -9.28 10.84
N GLU A 110 4.78 -9.70 9.64
CA GLU A 110 5.64 -9.85 8.46
C GLU A 110 5.81 -8.57 7.64
N LEU A 111 5.04 -7.52 7.92
CA LEU A 111 5.18 -6.24 7.21
C LEU A 111 6.36 -5.46 7.79
N ASP A 112 7.09 -4.74 6.95
CA ASP A 112 8.12 -3.78 7.37
C ASP A 112 7.56 -2.38 7.59
N ALA A 113 6.45 -2.08 6.91
CA ALA A 113 5.68 -0.87 7.13
C ALA A 113 4.18 -1.08 6.88
N ILE A 114 3.37 -0.23 7.48
CA ILE A 114 1.97 -0.03 7.11
C ILE A 114 1.77 1.45 6.79
N PHE A 115 0.99 1.75 5.76
CA PHE A 115 0.68 3.11 5.36
C PHE A 115 -0.83 3.27 5.26
N PHE A 116 -1.40 4.14 6.10
CA PHE A 116 -2.82 4.41 6.11
C PHE A 116 -3.15 5.60 5.21
N THR A 117 -3.90 5.34 4.14
CA THR A 117 -4.44 6.39 3.26
C THR A 117 -5.61 7.12 3.95
N GLY A 118 -5.94 8.32 3.49
CA GLY A 118 -7.06 9.11 3.99
C GLY A 118 -8.27 9.16 3.04
N GLY A 119 -8.93 10.32 3.01
CA GLY A 119 -10.32 10.47 2.57
C GLY A 119 -11.32 10.36 3.72
N HIS A 120 -12.52 10.94 3.59
CA HIS A 120 -13.43 11.07 4.73
C HIS A 120 -14.05 9.73 5.19
N GLY A 121 -13.98 8.68 4.36
CA GLY A 121 -14.42 7.34 4.75
C GLY A 121 -13.70 6.80 5.99
N VAL A 122 -12.43 7.16 6.20
CA VAL A 122 -11.62 6.67 7.34
C VAL A 122 -12.22 7.04 8.70
N VAL A 123 -12.98 8.14 8.77
CA VAL A 123 -13.67 8.57 10.00
C VAL A 123 -14.70 7.53 10.46
N VAL A 124 -15.22 6.73 9.54
CA VAL A 124 -16.27 5.74 9.79
C VAL A 124 -15.68 4.42 10.28
N ASP A 125 -14.59 3.95 9.67
CA ASP A 125 -14.14 2.56 9.83
C ASP A 125 -12.70 2.40 10.31
N TYR A 126 -11.92 3.48 10.43
CA TYR A 126 -10.62 3.43 11.13
C TYR A 126 -10.79 3.77 12.61
N VAL A 127 -11.59 4.77 12.92
CA VAL A 127 -11.75 5.28 14.29
C VAL A 127 -12.39 4.23 15.18
N GLY A 128 -11.71 3.86 16.27
CA GLY A 128 -12.17 2.84 17.20
C GLY A 128 -12.09 1.40 16.67
N ASN A 129 -11.51 1.19 15.49
CA ASN A 129 -11.35 -0.15 14.92
C ASN A 129 -10.22 -0.91 15.61
N SER A 130 -10.55 -2.04 16.24
CA SER A 130 -9.58 -2.86 16.98
C SER A 130 -8.50 -3.48 16.09
N VAL A 131 -8.81 -3.77 14.83
CA VAL A 131 -7.83 -4.32 13.87
C VAL A 131 -6.80 -3.26 13.50
N VAL A 132 -7.24 -2.03 13.22
CA VAL A 132 -6.34 -0.88 12.96
C VAL A 132 -5.45 -0.62 14.18
N LYS A 133 -6.05 -0.54 15.38
CA LYS A 133 -5.30 -0.38 16.63
C LYS A 133 -4.25 -1.48 16.80
N SER A 134 -4.63 -2.74 16.64
CA SER A 134 -3.72 -3.88 16.79
C SER A 134 -2.59 -3.85 15.77
N ALA A 135 -2.86 -3.46 14.52
CA ALA A 135 -1.84 -3.39 13.48
C ALA A 135 -0.78 -2.31 13.81
N ILE A 136 -1.24 -1.13 14.22
CA ILE A 136 -0.38 -0.01 14.68
C ILE A 136 0.48 -0.46 15.85
N GLU A 137 -0.12 -1.00 16.91
CA GLU A 137 0.61 -1.42 18.12
C GLU A 137 1.64 -2.53 17.83
N THR A 138 1.30 -3.47 16.94
CA THR A 138 2.19 -4.56 16.54
C THR A 138 3.43 -4.04 15.82
N LEU A 139 3.26 -3.20 14.80
CA LEU A 139 4.39 -2.67 14.03
C LEU A 139 5.22 -1.68 14.82
N TYR A 140 4.56 -0.73 15.49
CA TYR A 140 5.25 0.25 16.30
C TYR A 140 6.04 -0.39 17.44
N GLY A 141 5.45 -1.38 18.12
CA GLY A 141 6.12 -2.15 19.18
C GLY A 141 7.32 -2.96 18.69
N ALA A 142 7.35 -3.34 17.41
CA ALA A 142 8.47 -4.01 16.76
C ALA A 142 9.52 -3.04 16.18
N GLY A 143 9.37 -1.72 16.37
CA GLY A 143 10.26 -0.71 15.81
C GLY A 143 10.13 -0.53 14.30
N LYS A 144 9.01 -0.96 13.72
CA LYS A 144 8.69 -0.87 12.30
C LYS A 144 7.90 0.41 11.99
N VAL A 145 7.75 0.74 10.71
CA VAL A 145 7.14 2.02 10.28
C VAL A 145 5.62 1.92 10.24
N VAL A 146 4.96 2.97 10.75
CA VAL A 146 3.50 3.17 10.73
C VAL A 146 3.22 4.57 10.23
#